data_AF-A0A968BWG4-F1
#
_entry.id   AF-A0A968BWG4-F1
#
_cell.length_a   1.000
_cell.length_b   1.000
_cell.length_c   1.000
_cell.angle_alpha   90.00
_cell.angle_beta   90.00
_cell.angle_gamma   90.00
#
_symmetry.space_group_name_H-M   'P 1'
#
loop_
_entity.id
_entity.type
_entity.pdbx_description
1 polymer ?
#
loop_
_entity_poly.entity_id
_entity_poly.type
_entity_poly.pdbx_seq_one_letter_code
_entity_poly.pdbx_strand_id
1 'polypeptide(L)'
;VVVAQQGDGATTVAATATVAAWAGIEVFATGGIGGVHRDPPYDISNDLPTLASTPVAVVCAGAKAILDLRATVEWLETAGVPVIGYDTDELPAFYTRQSGLPVDVRVESARQAASIIRAGREMGMPGGTLVVVPVPVEDELAPQRLQSAID
;
A
#
# COMPACT_ATOMS: atom_id res chain seq x y z
N VAL A 1 11.37 13.65 -16.26
CA VAL A 1 12.68 13.46 -16.93
C VAL A 1 12.57 12.47 -18.08
N VAL A 2 12.28 11.18 -17.82
CA VAL A 2 12.19 10.12 -18.85
C VAL A 2 11.30 10.49 -20.03
N VAL A 3 10.08 11.00 -19.77
CA VAL A 3 9.14 11.46 -20.82
C VAL A 3 9.75 12.55 -21.71
N ALA A 4 10.42 13.55 -21.13
CA ALA A 4 11.03 14.66 -21.89
C ALA A 4 12.21 14.19 -22.75
N GLN A 5 12.85 13.08 -22.36
CA GLN A 5 13.97 12.47 -23.07
C GLN A 5 13.52 11.39 -24.07
N GLN A 6 12.22 11.08 -24.15
CA GLN A 6 11.68 10.02 -24.99
C GLN A 6 12.34 8.63 -24.74
N GLY A 7 12.72 8.37 -23.49
CA GLY A 7 13.29 7.08 -23.09
C GLY A 7 12.24 6.11 -22.54
N ASP A 8 12.67 4.87 -22.29
CA ASP A 8 11.87 3.86 -21.60
C ASP A 8 12.00 4.00 -20.08
N GLY A 9 10.93 3.66 -19.35
CA GLY A 9 10.93 3.66 -17.88
C GLY A 9 9.94 2.65 -17.31
N ALA A 10 10.36 1.92 -16.28
CA ALA A 10 9.47 1.09 -15.47
C ALA A 10 8.89 1.91 -14.31
N THR A 11 7.57 1.98 -14.20
CA THR A 11 6.89 2.81 -13.21
C THR A 11 6.82 2.11 -11.85
N THR A 12 7.17 2.83 -10.78
CA THR A 12 6.90 2.42 -9.39
C THR A 12 5.41 2.51 -9.07
N VAL A 13 4.99 2.19 -7.85
CA VAL A 13 3.60 2.38 -7.41
C VAL A 13 3.21 3.85 -7.52
N ALA A 14 4.03 4.77 -7.02
CA ALA A 14 3.79 6.21 -7.14
C ALA A 14 3.51 6.64 -8.59
N ALA A 15 4.43 6.37 -9.52
CA ALA A 15 4.28 6.77 -10.91
C ALA A 15 3.08 6.08 -11.59
N THR A 16 2.82 4.81 -11.27
CA THR A 16 1.69 4.07 -11.82
C THR A 16 0.36 4.63 -11.33
N ALA A 17 0.24 4.94 -10.04
CA ALA A 17 -0.96 5.53 -9.45
C ALA A 17 -1.25 6.92 -10.06
N THR A 18 -0.23 7.76 -10.24
CA THR A 18 -0.38 9.07 -10.89
C THR A 18 -0.91 8.95 -12.32
N VAL A 19 -0.32 8.06 -13.12
CA VAL A 19 -0.75 7.86 -14.51
C VAL A 19 -2.15 7.23 -14.57
N ALA A 20 -2.46 6.29 -13.67
CA ALA A 20 -3.79 5.69 -13.55
C ALA A 20 -4.85 6.77 -13.26
N ALA A 21 -4.58 7.68 -12.32
CA ALA A 21 -5.48 8.79 -12.02
C ALA A 21 -5.72 9.70 -13.23
N TRP A 22 -4.67 10.04 -13.99
CA TRP A 22 -4.80 10.83 -15.23
C TRP A 22 -5.62 10.12 -16.30
N ALA A 23 -5.56 8.79 -16.34
CA ALA A 23 -6.35 7.97 -17.25
C ALA A 23 -7.78 7.68 -16.75
N GLY A 24 -8.16 8.15 -15.55
CA GLY A 24 -9.45 7.84 -14.93
C GLY A 24 -9.57 6.39 -14.44
N ILE A 25 -8.45 5.70 -14.22
CA ILE A 25 -8.40 4.37 -13.62
C ILE A 25 -8.35 4.53 -12.10
N GLU A 26 -9.30 3.91 -11.40
CA GLU A 26 -9.54 4.14 -9.98
C GLU A 26 -8.93 3.05 -9.07
N VAL A 27 -8.50 1.92 -9.65
CA VAL A 27 -7.96 0.78 -8.90
C VAL A 27 -6.72 0.23 -9.60
N PHE A 28 -5.67 -0.05 -8.84
CA PHE A 28 -4.42 -0.65 -9.30
C PHE A 28 -3.93 -1.72 -8.30
N ALA A 29 -3.41 -2.84 -8.79
CA ALA A 29 -2.89 -3.93 -7.98
C ALA A 29 -1.37 -4.10 -8.13
N THR A 30 -0.68 -4.35 -7.03
CA THR A 30 0.77 -4.59 -6.97
C THR A 30 1.08 -5.65 -5.91
N GLY A 31 2.33 -6.13 -5.85
CA GLY A 31 2.76 -7.01 -4.78
C GLY A 31 2.73 -6.30 -3.42
N GLY A 32 3.43 -5.17 -3.32
CA GLY A 32 3.58 -4.43 -2.05
C GLY A 32 4.04 -3.00 -2.31
N ILE A 33 3.60 -2.07 -1.48
CA ILE A 33 4.00 -0.67 -1.59
C ILE A 33 5.41 -0.44 -1.04
N GLY A 34 6.04 0.66 -1.44
CA GLY A 34 7.12 1.28 -0.67
C GLY A 34 6.60 1.85 0.66
N GLY A 35 7.51 2.32 1.51
CA GLY A 35 7.17 2.85 2.82
C GLY A 35 8.35 3.55 3.48
N VAL A 36 8.32 3.62 4.80
CA VAL A 36 9.44 4.14 5.60
C VAL A 36 10.51 3.05 5.72
N HIS A 37 11.77 3.40 5.44
CA HIS A 37 12.88 2.46 5.55
C HIS A 37 13.36 2.31 7.00
N ARG A 38 13.93 1.15 7.35
CA ARG A 38 14.44 0.88 8.71
C ARG A 38 15.66 1.74 9.06
N ASP A 39 16.58 1.89 8.11
CA ASP A 39 17.77 2.73 8.22
C ASP A 39 18.21 3.20 6.80
N PRO A 40 18.39 4.51 6.57
CA PRO A 40 18.06 5.60 7.47
C PRO A 40 16.55 5.87 7.54
N PRO A 41 16.00 6.28 8.70
CA PRO A 41 14.56 6.49 8.89
C PRO A 41 14.01 7.70 8.11
N TYR A 42 14.88 8.56 7.57
CA TYR A 42 14.50 9.67 6.68
C TYR A 42 14.38 9.23 5.21
N ASP A 43 14.72 7.99 4.87
CA ASP A 43 14.46 7.41 3.55
C ASP A 43 13.02 6.91 3.50
N ILE A 44 12.16 7.71 2.88
CA ILE A 44 10.71 7.47 2.80
C ILE A 44 10.32 7.38 1.33
N SER A 45 9.68 6.27 0.96
CA SER A 45 9.19 6.07 -0.39
C SER A 45 8.15 7.13 -0.79
N ASN A 46 8.29 7.66 -2.00
CA ASN A 46 7.30 8.56 -2.61
C ASN A 46 5.93 7.90 -2.87
N ASP A 47 5.82 6.58 -2.68
CA ASP A 47 4.53 5.89 -2.70
C ASP A 47 3.57 6.47 -1.65
N LEU A 48 4.06 6.83 -0.44
CA LEU A 48 3.18 7.30 0.63
C LEU A 48 2.60 8.71 0.37
N PRO A 49 3.40 9.74 0.01
CA PRO A 49 2.87 11.03 -0.43
C PRO A 49 1.94 10.93 -1.63
N THR A 50 2.21 9.99 -2.54
CA THR A 50 1.34 9.76 -3.70
C THR A 50 -0.01 9.20 -3.26
N LEU A 51 -0.04 8.21 -2.36
CA LEU A 51 -1.28 7.69 -1.78
C LEU A 51 -2.07 8.78 -1.05
N ALA A 52 -1.41 9.72 -0.38
CA ALA A 52 -2.06 10.83 0.31
C ALA A 52 -2.71 11.88 -0.62
N SER A 53 -2.35 11.90 -1.91
CA SER A 53 -2.72 12.98 -2.82
C SER A 53 -3.26 12.54 -4.18
N THR A 54 -3.30 11.23 -4.44
CA THR A 54 -3.76 10.64 -5.71
C THR A 54 -4.95 9.72 -5.46
N PRO A 55 -6.14 9.98 -6.04
CA PRO A 55 -7.37 9.27 -5.72
C PRO A 55 -7.46 7.91 -6.45
N VAL A 56 -6.52 7.01 -6.15
CA VAL A 56 -6.46 5.64 -6.68
C VAL A 56 -6.38 4.67 -5.52
N ALA A 57 -7.22 3.64 -5.54
CA ALA A 57 -7.13 2.54 -4.60
C ALA A 57 -6.00 1.58 -5.02
N VAL A 58 -5.07 1.31 -4.11
CA VAL A 58 -3.95 0.39 -4.34
C VAL A 58 -4.19 -0.90 -3.56
N VAL A 59 -4.23 -2.03 -4.27
CA VAL A 59 -4.40 -3.37 -3.69
C VAL A 59 -3.04 -4.06 -3.61
N CYS A 60 -2.62 -4.52 -2.42
CA CYS A 60 -1.34 -5.19 -2.24
C CYS A 60 -1.27 -6.07 -0.98
N ALA A 61 -0.15 -6.74 -0.74
CA ALA A 61 0.13 -7.50 0.49
C ALA A 61 0.77 -6.64 1.59
N GLY A 62 0.36 -5.37 1.71
CA GLY A 62 0.99 -4.39 2.61
C GLY A 62 2.28 -3.77 2.06
N ALA A 63 3.10 -3.19 2.94
CA ALA A 63 4.41 -2.64 2.57
C ALA A 63 5.46 -3.76 2.51
N LYS A 64 6.44 -3.64 1.60
CA LYS A 64 7.49 -4.66 1.41
C LYS A 64 8.20 -4.99 2.73
N ALA A 65 8.48 -6.28 2.97
CA ALA A 65 9.00 -6.79 4.25
C ALA A 65 10.31 -6.15 4.74
N ILE A 66 11.12 -5.60 3.83
CA ILE A 66 12.40 -4.92 4.14
C ILE A 66 12.23 -3.55 4.82
N LEU A 67 11.01 -3.04 4.90
CA LEU A 67 10.69 -1.71 5.41
C LEU A 67 10.41 -1.73 6.91
N ASP A 68 10.27 -0.53 7.49
CA ASP A 68 9.71 -0.33 8.83
C ASP A 68 8.18 -0.22 8.70
N LEU A 69 7.50 -1.32 9.01
CA LEU A 69 6.04 -1.40 8.87
C LEU A 69 5.32 -0.49 9.87
N ARG A 70 5.84 -0.35 11.10
CA ARG A 70 5.22 0.48 12.12
C ARG A 70 5.30 1.94 11.70
N ALA A 71 6.49 2.42 11.32
CA ALA A 71 6.65 3.78 10.85
C ALA A 71 5.83 4.06 9.57
N THR A 72 5.67 3.05 8.70
CA THR A 72 4.82 3.17 7.50
C THR A 72 3.34 3.35 7.86
N VAL A 73 2.81 2.57 8.81
CA VAL A 73 1.42 2.73 9.28
C VAL A 73 1.19 4.10 9.91
N GLU A 74 2.08 4.52 10.82
CA GLU A 74 1.99 5.84 11.48
C GLU A 74 2.05 7.00 10.46
N TRP A 75 2.85 6.85 9.40
CA TRP A 75 2.89 7.82 8.31
C TRP A 75 1.56 7.88 7.56
N LEU A 76 1.01 6.72 7.18
CA LEU A 76 -0.27 6.61 6.46
C LEU A 76 -1.42 7.22 7.29
N GLU A 77 -1.47 6.91 8.59
CA GLU A 77 -2.42 7.50 9.54
C GLU A 77 -2.29 9.03 9.56
N THR A 78 -1.07 9.55 9.75
CA THR A 78 -0.79 10.99 9.80
C THR A 78 -1.23 11.69 8.51
N ALA A 79 -1.04 11.04 7.36
CA ALA A 79 -1.40 11.57 6.05
C ALA A 79 -2.88 11.37 5.68
N GLY A 80 -3.67 10.71 6.54
CA GLY A 80 -5.08 10.44 6.30
C GLY A 80 -5.34 9.46 5.16
N VAL A 81 -4.42 8.51 4.92
CA VAL A 81 -4.61 7.43 3.92
C VAL A 81 -5.28 6.24 4.60
N PRO A 82 -6.54 5.89 4.24
CA PRO A 82 -7.21 4.76 4.86
C PRO A 82 -6.57 3.42 4.46
N VAL A 83 -6.44 2.52 5.41
CA VAL A 83 -5.95 1.15 5.25
C VAL A 83 -7.08 0.15 5.52
N ILE A 84 -7.55 -0.50 4.46
CA ILE A 84 -8.61 -1.51 4.50
C ILE A 84 -7.98 -2.90 4.49
N GLY A 85 -8.25 -3.72 5.49
CA GLY A 85 -7.88 -5.14 5.50
C GLY A 85 -8.95 -6.01 4.85
N TYR A 86 -8.59 -6.74 3.80
CA TYR A 86 -9.45 -7.75 3.19
C TYR A 86 -9.31 -9.08 3.93
N ASP A 87 -10.37 -9.52 4.61
CA ASP A 87 -10.40 -10.69 5.48
C ASP A 87 -9.31 -10.72 6.56
N THR A 88 -8.82 -9.55 6.97
CA THR A 88 -7.80 -9.38 8.01
C THR A 88 -8.05 -8.13 8.84
N ASP A 89 -7.72 -8.20 10.12
CA ASP A 89 -7.70 -7.07 11.06
C ASP A 89 -6.28 -6.49 11.21
N GLU A 90 -5.29 -7.10 10.56
CA GLU A 90 -3.88 -6.71 10.60
C GLU A 90 -3.35 -6.36 9.22
N LEU A 91 -2.38 -5.43 9.19
CA LEU A 91 -1.53 -5.17 8.04
C LEU A 91 -0.69 -6.42 7.76
N PRO A 92 -0.78 -7.03 6.57
CA PRO A 92 0.14 -8.09 6.16
C PRO A 92 1.56 -7.54 5.99
N ALA A 93 2.56 -8.35 6.36
CA ALA A 93 3.97 -7.99 6.24
C ALA A 93 4.59 -8.58 4.96
N PHE A 94 3.88 -8.42 3.84
CA PHE A 94 4.26 -8.87 2.50
C PHE A 94 4.33 -10.39 2.36
N TYR A 95 5.36 -11.04 2.91
CA TYR A 95 5.54 -12.50 2.87
C TYR A 95 4.92 -13.23 4.06
N THR A 96 4.51 -12.52 5.11
CA THR A 96 3.75 -13.08 6.24
C THR A 96 2.38 -12.43 6.33
N ARG A 97 1.40 -13.22 6.75
CA ARG A 97 0.00 -12.79 6.87
C ARG A 97 -0.20 -11.85 8.05
N GLN A 98 0.66 -11.97 9.07
CA GLN A 98 0.58 -11.22 10.32
C GLN A 98 1.79 -10.29 10.48
N SER A 99 1.54 -9.11 11.03
CA SER A 99 2.57 -8.15 11.46
C SER A 99 2.35 -7.67 12.89
N GLY A 100 1.18 -7.92 13.47
CA GLY A 100 0.74 -7.36 14.75
C GLY A 100 0.35 -5.88 14.68
N LEU A 101 0.29 -5.27 13.49
CA LEU A 101 -0.14 -3.89 13.28
C LEU A 101 -1.58 -3.88 12.76
N PRO A 102 -2.50 -3.12 13.38
CA PRO A 102 -3.90 -3.10 12.95
C PRO A 102 -4.08 -2.37 11.61
N VAL A 103 -5.13 -2.73 10.89
CA VAL A 103 -5.71 -1.89 9.82
C VAL A 103 -6.81 -0.99 10.39
N ASP A 104 -7.27 0.01 9.64
CA ASP A 104 -8.35 0.89 10.09
C ASP A 104 -9.71 0.17 10.10
N VAL A 105 -9.93 -0.69 9.11
CA VAL A 105 -11.19 -1.42 8.95
C VAL A 105 -10.99 -2.74 8.22
N ARG A 106 -11.62 -3.78 8.75
CA ARG A 106 -11.75 -5.08 8.09
C ARG A 106 -12.97 -5.10 7.19
N VAL A 107 -12.84 -5.72 6.01
CA VAL A 107 -13.94 -6.03 5.10
C VAL A 107 -13.86 -7.49 4.66
N GLU A 108 -15.00 -8.11 4.38
CA GLU A 108 -15.12 -9.51 3.95
C GLU A 108 -15.47 -9.64 2.45
N SER A 109 -15.54 -8.51 1.73
CA SER A 109 -15.88 -8.52 0.31
C SER A 109 -15.36 -7.32 -0.45
N ALA A 110 -15.11 -7.51 -1.74
CA ALA A 110 -14.72 -6.43 -2.65
C ALA A 110 -15.80 -5.33 -2.74
N ARG A 111 -17.08 -5.71 -2.52
CA ARG A 111 -18.20 -4.76 -2.52
C ARG A 111 -18.15 -3.78 -1.34
N GLN A 112 -17.78 -4.26 -0.15
CA GLN A 112 -17.59 -3.40 1.03
C GLN A 112 -16.39 -2.48 0.81
N ALA A 113 -15.25 -3.00 0.34
CA ALA A 113 -14.07 -2.19 0.01
C ALA A 113 -14.42 -1.08 -0.99
N ALA A 114 -15.07 -1.43 -2.11
CA ALA A 114 -15.49 -0.48 -3.12
C ALA A 114 -16.48 0.58 -2.59
N SER A 115 -17.31 0.24 -1.60
CA SER A 115 -18.24 1.20 -1.00
C SER A 115 -17.51 2.24 -0.15
N ILE A 116 -16.47 1.84 0.58
CA ILE A 116 -15.60 2.76 1.35
C ILE A 116 -14.84 3.68 0.39
N ILE A 117 -14.20 3.11 -0.64
CA ILE A 117 -13.47 3.88 -1.67
C ILE A 117 -14.40 4.90 -2.33
N ARG A 118 -15.60 4.48 -2.74
CA ARG A 118 -16.59 5.37 -3.36
C ARG A 118 -17.02 6.49 -2.42
N ALA A 119 -17.29 6.17 -1.14
CA ALA A 119 -17.67 7.17 -0.16
C ALA A 119 -16.58 8.22 0.06
N GLY A 120 -15.31 7.81 0.19
CA GLY A 120 -14.17 8.74 0.32
C GLY A 120 -14.10 9.72 -0.86
N ARG A 121 -14.29 9.22 -2.08
CA ARG A 121 -14.33 10.04 -3.29
C ARG A 121 -15.52 10.99 -3.34
N GLU A 122 -16.72 10.51 -3.01
CA GLU A 122 -17.95 11.35 -2.97
C GLU A 122 -17.84 12.47 -1.93
N MET A 123 -17.08 12.25 -0.86
CA MET A 123 -16.74 13.27 0.14
C MET A 123 -15.62 14.22 -0.29
N GLY A 124 -15.01 14.02 -1.46
CA GLY A 124 -13.94 14.87 -1.98
C GLY A 124 -12.59 14.68 -1.28
N MET A 125 -12.34 13.50 -0.71
CA MET A 125 -11.02 13.18 -0.13
C MET A 125 -9.96 13.17 -1.25
N PRO A 126 -8.82 13.88 -1.09
CA PRO A 126 -7.85 14.05 -2.16
C PRO A 126 -6.97 12.82 -2.38
N GLY A 127 -6.79 11.99 -1.35
CA GLY A 127 -5.97 10.79 -1.38
C GLY A 127 -6.70 9.54 -1.88
N GLY A 128 -5.91 8.50 -2.07
CA GLY A 128 -6.35 7.16 -2.40
C GLY A 128 -6.70 6.34 -1.17
N THR A 129 -6.73 5.02 -1.35
CA THR A 129 -6.99 4.06 -0.28
C THR A 129 -6.07 2.86 -0.46
N LEU A 130 -5.50 2.36 0.63
CA LEU A 130 -4.72 1.13 0.61
C LEU A 130 -5.63 -0.03 0.97
N VAL A 131 -5.74 -1.04 0.10
CA VAL A 131 -6.46 -2.28 0.38
C VAL A 131 -5.43 -3.39 0.52
N VAL A 132 -5.31 -3.94 1.72
CA VAL A 132 -4.33 -4.97 2.03
C VAL A 132 -4.95 -6.36 2.05
N VAL A 133 -4.32 -7.27 1.32
CA VAL A 133 -4.75 -8.66 1.16
C VAL A 133 -3.60 -9.56 1.61
N PRO A 134 -3.78 -10.38 2.67
CA PRO A 134 -2.72 -11.28 3.11
C PRO A 134 -2.30 -12.27 2.00
N VAL A 135 -1.01 -12.61 1.96
CA VAL A 135 -0.50 -13.70 1.13
C VAL A 135 -1.28 -15.00 1.39
N PRO A 136 -1.54 -15.87 0.38
CA PRO A 136 -2.17 -17.17 0.61
C PRO A 136 -1.46 -17.99 1.69
N VAL A 137 -2.20 -18.84 2.41
CA VAL A 137 -1.65 -19.60 3.56
C VAL A 137 -0.56 -20.56 3.10
N GLU A 138 -0.72 -21.14 1.93
CA GLU A 138 0.22 -22.05 1.28
C GLU A 138 1.52 -21.38 0.82
N ASP A 139 1.50 -20.05 0.63
CA ASP A 139 2.62 -19.26 0.13
C ASP A 139 3.31 -18.43 1.24
N GLU A 140 2.80 -18.50 2.48
CA GLU A 140 3.35 -17.78 3.62
C GLU A 140 4.76 -18.29 3.99
N LEU A 141 5.71 -17.36 4.11
CA LEU A 141 7.06 -17.70 4.55
C LEU A 141 7.12 -17.78 6.08
N ALA A 142 7.89 -18.75 6.59
CA ALA A 142 8.15 -18.83 8.02
C ALA A 142 8.81 -17.52 8.53
N PRO A 143 8.26 -16.85 9.57
CA PRO A 143 8.76 -15.55 10.03
C PRO A 143 10.25 -15.54 10.36
N GLN A 144 10.76 -16.62 10.94
CA GLN A 144 12.18 -16.75 11.29
C GLN A 144 13.06 -16.78 10.04
N ARG A 145 12.62 -17.47 8.98
CA ARG A 145 13.35 -17.53 7.70
C ARG A 145 13.38 -16.16 7.03
N LEU A 146 12.28 -15.42 7.11
CA LEU A 146 12.19 -14.07 6.57
C LEU A 146 13.13 -13.12 7.32
N GLN A 147 13.07 -13.11 8.65
CA GLN A 147 13.89 -12.24 9.48
C GLN A 147 15.39 -12.48 9.23
N SER A 148 15.84 -13.74 9.22
CA SER A 148 17.25 -14.09 8.96
C SER A 148 17.73 -13.76 7.54
N ALA A 149 16.83 -13.51 6.59
CA ALA A 149 17.19 -13.13 5.22
C ALA A 149 17.19 -11.61 5.00
N ILE A 150 16.51 -10.85 5.87
CA ILE A 150 16.40 -9.39 5.79
C ILE A 150 17.46 -8.70 6.65
N ASP A 151 17.74 -9.25 7.83
CA ASP A 151 18.80 -8.76 8.72
C ASP A 151 20.20 -9.16 8.22
#